data_AF-A0A2P9AK75-F1
#
_entry.id   AF-A0A2P9AK75-F1
#
_cell.length_a   1.000
_cell.length_b   1.000
_cell.length_c   1.000
_cell.angle_alpha   90.00
_cell.angle_beta   90.00
_cell.angle_gamma   90.00
#
_symmetry.space_group_name_H-M   'P 1'
#
loop_
_entity.id
_entity.type
_entity.pdbx_description
1 polymer ?
#
loop_
_entity_poly.entity_id
_entity_poly.type
_entity_poly.pdbx_seq_one_letter_code
_entity_poly.pdbx_strand_id
1 'polypeptide(L)'
;MKKIIVVGAGKIGSTIAEMLASTGDYHVTLVDRSAAQLGAAELPDTVETLELDIEAAGTLEAALAGKFAVLSAAPFHQTTRIAEAAASAGVHYLDLTEDVVATRRVKQLARSANSAFIPQCGLAPGFVSIVANDLASPFDTLESVRMRVGALPQYPSNALNYNLTWSTDGVINEYCEPCEAIVEGELIEVPPLEEREEFSLDGVTYEAFNTSGGLGTLAETLKGKVRTLNYRTIRYPGHAAIMKALLNDLGLRHRRDVLKDIFESALPATLQDVVIIFVTVSGRKNGRLLQETYANKIYAKRVGDKVRSAIQITTASAICAVLDMLADGTLPAKGFIKQEDIALDAFLANRFGRAYAQHEMVSRLAG
;
A
#
# COMPACT_ATOMS: atom_id res chain seq x y z
N MET A 1 25.88 -0.54 -8.84
CA MET A 1 24.46 -0.80 -9.13
C MET A 1 23.92 -1.81 -8.12
N LYS A 2 22.81 -1.52 -7.44
CA LYS A 2 22.21 -2.45 -6.46
C LYS A 2 21.40 -3.52 -7.22
N LYS A 3 21.50 -4.79 -6.82
CA LYS A 3 20.78 -5.92 -7.45
C LYS A 3 19.46 -6.15 -6.74
N ILE A 4 18.34 -5.98 -7.42
CA ILE A 4 16.99 -6.05 -6.86
C ILE A 4 16.25 -7.24 -7.45
N ILE A 5 15.54 -7.99 -6.61
CA ILE A 5 14.53 -8.95 -7.06
C ILE A 5 13.14 -8.37 -6.77
N VAL A 6 12.28 -8.37 -7.78
CA VAL A 6 10.85 -8.08 -7.62
C VAL A 6 10.08 -9.39 -7.81
N VAL A 7 9.33 -9.83 -6.80
CA VAL A 7 8.53 -11.05 -6.89
C VAL A 7 7.08 -10.71 -7.20
N GLY A 8 6.55 -11.27 -8.29
CA GLY A 8 5.21 -11.06 -8.83
C GLY A 8 5.23 -10.15 -10.06
N ALA A 9 4.93 -10.70 -11.25
CA ALA A 9 4.88 -9.97 -12.52
C ALA A 9 3.49 -9.39 -12.85
N GLY A 10 2.67 -9.14 -11.82
CA GLY A 10 1.40 -8.42 -11.98
C GLY A 10 1.58 -6.94 -12.34
N LYS A 11 0.46 -6.21 -12.40
CA LYS A 11 0.43 -4.78 -12.76
C LYS A 11 1.36 -3.90 -11.92
N ILE A 12 1.47 -4.19 -10.62
CA ILE A 12 2.32 -3.43 -9.69
C ILE A 12 3.78 -3.84 -9.81
N GLY A 13 4.11 -5.14 -9.75
CA GLY A 13 5.49 -5.61 -9.80
C GLY A 13 6.20 -5.27 -11.12
N SER A 14 5.51 -5.36 -12.25
CA SER A 14 6.04 -4.87 -13.54
C SER A 14 6.29 -3.35 -13.54
N THR A 15 5.41 -2.56 -12.92
CA THR A 15 5.60 -1.11 -12.79
C THR A 15 6.80 -0.78 -11.88
N ILE A 16 6.97 -1.50 -10.76
CA ILE A 16 8.15 -1.38 -9.89
C ILE A 16 9.42 -1.68 -10.69
N ALA A 17 9.44 -2.80 -11.42
CA ALA A 17 10.62 -3.22 -12.17
C ALA A 17 11.01 -2.19 -13.24
N GLU A 18 10.04 -1.67 -13.98
CA GLU A 18 10.24 -0.60 -14.96
C GLU A 18 10.74 0.70 -14.33
N MET A 19 10.11 1.16 -13.24
CA MET A 19 10.51 2.39 -12.54
C MET A 19 11.95 2.33 -12.03
N LEU A 20 12.33 1.21 -11.41
CA LEU A 20 13.69 1.02 -10.89
C LEU A 20 14.71 0.94 -12.02
N ALA A 21 14.47 0.12 -13.05
CA ALA A 21 15.39 -0.06 -14.16
C ALA A 21 15.63 1.23 -14.96
N SER A 22 14.59 2.06 -15.11
CA SER A 22 14.67 3.35 -15.83
C SER A 22 15.62 4.37 -15.19
N THR A 23 16.02 4.18 -13.93
CA THR A 23 17.00 5.07 -13.27
C THR A 23 18.45 4.80 -13.67
N GLY A 24 18.77 3.57 -14.09
CA GLY A 24 20.14 3.12 -14.28
C GLY A 24 20.91 2.82 -12.98
N ASP A 25 20.33 3.01 -11.78
CA ASP A 25 20.99 2.74 -10.49
C ASP A 25 20.77 1.31 -9.98
N TYR A 26 19.81 0.59 -10.58
CA TYR A 26 19.33 -0.72 -10.17
C TYR A 26 19.44 -1.75 -11.30
N HIS A 27 19.96 -2.93 -10.95
CA HIS A 27 19.89 -4.13 -11.78
C HIS A 27 18.71 -4.97 -11.29
N VAL A 28 17.65 -5.06 -12.09
CA VAL A 28 16.37 -5.62 -11.65
C VAL A 28 16.12 -6.98 -12.30
N THR A 29 15.78 -7.97 -11.47
CA THR A 29 15.23 -9.24 -11.92
C THR A 29 13.76 -9.33 -11.48
N LEU A 30 12.82 -9.41 -12.43
CA LEU A 30 11.41 -9.68 -12.18
C LEU A 30 11.15 -11.19 -12.16
N VAL A 31 10.51 -11.66 -11.11
CA VAL A 31 10.25 -13.08 -10.85
C VAL A 31 8.76 -13.37 -10.88
N ASP A 32 8.33 -14.40 -11.58
CA ASP A 32 6.97 -14.94 -11.52
C ASP A 32 6.99 -16.44 -11.80
N ARG A 33 5.98 -17.18 -11.33
CA ARG A 33 5.83 -18.60 -11.65
C ARG A 33 5.35 -18.86 -13.08
N SER A 34 4.80 -17.84 -13.74
CA SER A 34 4.22 -17.94 -15.07
C SER A 34 5.08 -17.25 -16.11
N ALA A 35 5.72 -18.04 -16.99
CA ALA A 35 6.39 -17.52 -18.19
C ALA A 35 5.48 -16.63 -19.05
N ALA A 36 4.19 -16.97 -19.14
CA ALA A 36 3.22 -16.18 -19.89
C ALA A 36 3.03 -14.78 -19.29
N GLN A 37 2.97 -14.66 -17.96
CA GLN A 37 2.91 -13.34 -17.31
C GLN A 37 4.19 -12.54 -17.47
N LEU A 38 5.35 -13.18 -17.38
CA LEU A 38 6.62 -12.52 -17.65
C LEU A 38 6.71 -12.01 -19.09
N GLY A 39 6.27 -12.82 -20.06
CA GLY A 39 6.27 -12.45 -21.48
C GLY A 39 5.23 -11.39 -21.85
N ALA A 40 4.14 -11.27 -21.09
CA ALA A 40 3.13 -10.22 -21.27
C ALA A 40 3.51 -8.90 -20.58
N ALA A 41 4.48 -8.92 -19.67
CA ALA A 41 4.95 -7.72 -19.00
C ALA A 41 5.75 -6.86 -19.99
N GLU A 42 5.22 -5.70 -20.33
CA GLU A 42 5.93 -4.71 -21.15
C GLU A 42 7.07 -4.08 -20.32
N LEU A 43 8.26 -4.67 -20.38
CA LEU A 43 9.43 -4.27 -19.59
C LEU A 43 10.52 -3.67 -20.49
N PRO A 44 11.37 -2.77 -19.99
CA PRO A 44 12.61 -2.40 -20.66
C PRO A 44 13.55 -3.60 -20.82
N ASP A 45 14.37 -3.63 -21.88
CA ASP A 45 15.36 -4.68 -22.14
C ASP A 45 16.40 -4.85 -21.02
N THR A 46 16.53 -3.84 -20.15
CA THR A 46 17.42 -3.85 -18.99
C THR A 46 16.87 -4.64 -17.80
N VAL A 47 15.60 -5.05 -17.83
CA VAL A 47 14.98 -5.88 -16.78
C VAL A 47 15.17 -7.35 -17.14
N GLU A 48 15.82 -8.11 -16.26
CA GLU A 48 15.88 -9.56 -16.38
C GLU A 48 14.57 -10.19 -15.91
N THR A 49 14.13 -11.26 -16.55
CA THR A 49 12.99 -12.07 -16.10
C THR A 49 13.47 -13.44 -15.65
N LEU A 50 12.90 -13.96 -14.57
CA LEU A 50 13.18 -15.31 -14.06
C LEU A 50 11.86 -16.02 -13.74
N GLU A 51 11.57 -17.09 -14.49
CA GLU A 51 10.48 -18.00 -14.13
C GLU A 51 10.88 -18.82 -12.91
N LEU A 52 10.15 -18.66 -11.81
CA LEU A 52 10.45 -19.33 -10.55
C LEU A 52 9.17 -19.60 -9.77
N ASP A 53 8.97 -20.85 -9.39
CA ASP A 53 8.05 -21.19 -8.30
C ASP A 53 8.75 -20.93 -6.96
N ILE A 54 8.26 -19.92 -6.24
CA ILE A 54 8.80 -19.52 -4.93
C ILE A 54 8.37 -20.44 -3.79
N GLU A 55 7.36 -21.29 -4.01
CA GLU A 55 6.93 -22.29 -3.02
C GLU A 55 7.83 -23.52 -3.02
N ALA A 56 8.56 -23.75 -4.12
CA ALA A 56 9.58 -24.77 -4.17
C ALA A 56 10.70 -24.46 -3.14
N ALA A 57 11.09 -25.49 -2.39
CA ALA A 57 12.05 -25.33 -1.30
C ALA A 57 13.43 -24.89 -1.81
N GLY A 58 14.00 -23.84 -1.22
CA GLY A 58 15.36 -23.36 -1.48
C GLY A 58 15.54 -22.58 -2.79
N THR A 59 14.55 -22.54 -3.68
CA THR A 59 14.66 -21.89 -4.99
C THR A 59 14.77 -20.37 -4.86
N LEU A 60 13.92 -19.77 -4.01
CA LEU A 60 13.92 -18.33 -3.77
C LEU A 60 15.19 -17.90 -3.02
N GLU A 61 15.65 -18.66 -2.02
CA GLU A 61 16.89 -18.39 -1.30
C GLU A 61 18.10 -18.37 -2.24
N ALA A 62 18.18 -19.33 -3.16
CA ALA A 62 19.23 -19.37 -4.17
C ALA A 62 19.19 -18.16 -5.10
N ALA A 63 17.99 -17.73 -5.53
CA ALA A 63 17.82 -16.53 -6.35
C ALA A 63 18.19 -15.24 -5.61
N LEU A 64 17.93 -15.18 -4.30
CA LEU A 64 18.23 -14.04 -3.43
C LEU A 64 19.71 -13.91 -3.07
N ALA A 65 20.50 -14.99 -3.20
CA ALA A 65 21.92 -14.96 -2.84
C ALA A 65 22.69 -13.82 -3.52
N GLY A 66 23.32 -12.95 -2.71
CA GLY A 66 24.10 -11.80 -3.19
C GLY A 66 23.28 -10.67 -3.81
N LYS A 67 21.95 -10.69 -3.66
CA LYS A 67 21.07 -9.55 -4.01
C LYS A 67 21.06 -8.53 -2.87
N PHE A 68 20.73 -7.29 -3.19
CA PHE A 68 20.63 -6.21 -2.22
C PHE A 68 19.28 -6.22 -1.49
N ALA A 69 18.19 -6.29 -2.26
CA ALA A 69 16.84 -6.30 -1.71
C ALA A 69 15.89 -7.18 -2.53
N VAL A 70 14.83 -7.62 -1.87
CA VAL A 70 13.65 -8.22 -2.49
C VAL A 70 12.41 -7.39 -2.19
N LEU A 71 11.66 -7.08 -3.24
CA LEU A 71 10.38 -6.38 -3.19
C LEU A 71 9.27 -7.37 -3.49
N SER A 72 8.38 -7.59 -2.52
CA SER A 72 7.22 -8.46 -2.67
C SER A 72 6.04 -7.69 -3.27
N ALA A 73 5.70 -8.01 -4.51
CA ALA A 73 4.49 -7.59 -5.21
C ALA A 73 3.61 -8.80 -5.59
N ALA A 74 3.84 -9.92 -4.90
CA ALA A 74 3.09 -11.17 -5.04
C ALA A 74 1.78 -11.12 -4.23
N PRO A 75 0.84 -12.06 -4.43
CA PRO A 75 -0.33 -12.18 -3.58
C PRO A 75 0.02 -12.27 -2.09
N PHE A 76 -0.80 -11.67 -1.23
CA PHE A 76 -0.51 -11.50 0.21
C PHE A 76 -0.22 -12.82 0.95
N HIS A 77 -0.79 -13.95 0.51
CA HIS A 77 -0.53 -15.26 1.12
C HIS A 77 0.92 -15.75 0.92
N GLN A 78 1.64 -15.20 -0.06
CA GLN A 78 3.05 -15.53 -0.33
C GLN A 78 4.03 -14.62 0.41
N THR A 79 3.56 -13.54 1.05
CA THR A 79 4.38 -12.56 1.75
C THR A 79 5.30 -13.22 2.80
N THR A 80 4.76 -14.14 3.60
CA THR A 80 5.52 -14.87 4.63
C THR A 80 6.69 -15.65 4.03
N ARG A 81 6.45 -16.40 2.96
CA ARG A 81 7.48 -17.22 2.29
C ARG A 81 8.64 -16.35 1.78
N ILE A 82 8.32 -15.20 1.20
CA ILE A 82 9.32 -14.26 0.68
C ILE A 82 10.11 -13.60 1.81
N ALA A 83 9.44 -13.20 2.90
CA ALA A 83 10.09 -12.63 4.08
C ALA A 83 11.06 -13.62 4.73
N GLU A 84 10.69 -14.89 4.83
CA GLU A 84 11.54 -15.95 5.38
C GLU A 84 12.77 -16.21 4.50
N ALA A 85 12.59 -16.25 3.18
CA ALA A 85 13.70 -16.39 2.23
C ALA A 85 14.67 -15.20 2.34
N ALA A 86 14.14 -13.98 2.45
CA ALA A 86 14.94 -12.78 2.62
C ALA A 86 15.75 -12.80 3.93
N ALA A 87 15.13 -13.23 5.03
CA ALA A 87 15.79 -13.35 6.33
C ALA A 87 16.94 -14.38 6.26
N SER A 88 16.68 -15.54 5.65
CA SER A 88 17.64 -16.62 5.48
C SER A 88 18.84 -16.18 4.62
N ALA A 89 18.58 -15.46 3.52
CA ALA A 89 19.60 -14.98 2.60
C ALA A 89 20.33 -13.71 3.09
N GLY A 90 19.87 -13.07 4.17
CA GLY A 90 20.43 -11.80 4.66
C GLY A 90 20.16 -10.61 3.73
N VAL A 91 19.07 -10.66 2.96
CA VAL A 91 18.68 -9.65 1.96
C VAL A 91 17.67 -8.67 2.56
N HIS A 92 17.70 -7.41 2.15
CA HIS A 92 16.69 -6.44 2.58
C HIS A 92 15.31 -6.81 2.04
N TYR A 93 14.28 -6.64 2.87
CA TYR A 93 12.92 -7.05 2.55
C TYR A 93 11.98 -5.85 2.54
N LEU A 94 11.23 -5.69 1.46
CA LEU A 94 10.14 -4.72 1.35
C LEU A 94 8.89 -5.42 0.78
N ASP A 95 7.71 -5.02 1.22
CA ASP A 95 6.44 -5.55 0.72
C ASP A 95 5.35 -4.48 0.60
N LEU A 96 4.19 -4.89 0.09
CA LEU A 96 2.99 -4.07 -0.08
C LEU A 96 1.79 -4.58 0.73
N THR A 97 2.00 -5.56 1.62
CA THR A 97 0.89 -6.38 2.14
C THR A 97 -0.03 -5.60 3.08
N GLU A 98 -1.33 -5.78 2.90
CA GLU A 98 -2.37 -5.41 3.85
C GLU A 98 -2.63 -6.50 4.90
N ASP A 99 -2.10 -7.72 4.68
CA ASP A 99 -2.42 -8.87 5.51
C ASP A 99 -1.76 -8.78 6.90
N VAL A 100 -2.60 -8.78 7.93
CA VAL A 100 -2.20 -8.61 9.33
C VAL A 100 -1.40 -9.82 9.82
N VAL A 101 -1.74 -11.04 9.38
CA VAL A 101 -1.06 -12.27 9.80
C VAL A 101 0.36 -12.31 9.25
N ALA A 102 0.53 -12.02 7.96
CA ALA A 102 1.83 -11.89 7.31
C ALA A 102 2.67 -10.79 7.97
N THR A 103 2.09 -9.63 8.23
CA THR A 103 2.78 -8.51 8.91
C THR A 103 3.32 -8.92 10.30
N ARG A 104 2.53 -9.66 11.10
CA ARG A 104 3.00 -10.19 12.40
C ARG A 104 4.19 -11.13 12.23
N ARG A 105 4.22 -11.95 11.20
CA ARG A 105 5.35 -12.84 10.90
C ARG A 105 6.59 -12.06 10.46
N VAL A 106 6.44 -11.08 9.59
CA VAL A 106 7.53 -10.16 9.17
C VAL A 106 8.15 -9.48 10.39
N LYS A 107 7.33 -8.96 11.33
CA LYS A 107 7.80 -8.37 12.59
C LYS A 107 8.64 -9.34 13.43
N GLN A 108 8.27 -10.61 13.49
CA GLN A 108 9.03 -11.61 14.24
C GLN A 108 10.39 -11.88 13.60
N LEU A 109 10.44 -12.02 12.27
CA LEU A 109 11.67 -12.25 11.52
C LEU A 109 12.66 -11.08 11.67
N ALA A 110 12.14 -9.85 11.63
CA ALA A 110 12.94 -8.64 11.72
C ALA A 110 13.71 -8.47 13.04
N ARG A 111 13.30 -9.14 14.13
CA ARG A 111 13.96 -9.06 15.45
C ARG A 111 15.38 -9.60 15.45
N SER A 112 15.65 -10.61 14.63
CA SER A 112 16.98 -11.24 14.51
C SER A 112 17.61 -11.06 13.12
N ALA A 113 16.92 -10.38 12.20
CA ALA A 113 17.44 -10.12 10.86
C ALA A 113 18.66 -9.20 10.90
N ASN A 114 19.65 -9.49 10.05
CA ASN A 114 20.82 -8.62 9.84
C ASN A 114 20.61 -7.60 8.71
N SER A 115 19.45 -7.64 8.07
CA SER A 115 18.99 -6.72 7.04
C SER A 115 17.75 -5.94 7.51
N ALA A 116 17.47 -4.83 6.84
CA ALA A 116 16.22 -4.09 6.98
C ALA A 116 15.00 -4.89 6.50
N PHE A 117 13.93 -4.85 7.29
CA PHE A 117 12.61 -5.38 6.99
C PHE A 117 11.61 -4.22 7.06
N ILE A 118 11.08 -3.83 5.91
CA ILE A 118 10.25 -2.64 5.73
C ILE A 118 8.93 -3.08 5.08
N PRO A 119 7.99 -3.65 5.84
CA PRO A 119 6.70 -4.02 5.25
C PRO A 119 5.87 -2.79 4.93
N GLN A 120 4.78 -2.99 4.20
CA GLN A 120 3.73 -2.01 4.00
C GLN A 120 4.22 -0.76 3.27
N CYS A 121 5.09 -0.90 2.27
CA CYS A 121 5.66 0.22 1.51
C CYS A 121 4.75 0.73 0.38
N GLY A 122 3.45 0.46 0.43
CA GLY A 122 2.51 0.79 -0.63
C GLY A 122 1.82 2.15 -0.46
N LEU A 123 0.60 2.24 -0.97
CA LEU A 123 -0.29 3.38 -0.77
C LEU A 123 -0.92 3.35 0.63
N ALA A 124 -1.67 2.28 0.90
CA ALA A 124 -2.39 2.03 2.14
C ALA A 124 -2.53 0.50 2.33
N PRO A 125 -1.81 -0.10 3.29
CA PRO A 125 -0.86 0.54 4.20
C PRO A 125 0.40 1.06 3.48
N GLY A 126 1.04 2.10 4.04
CA GLY A 126 2.23 2.74 3.46
C GLY A 126 2.26 4.24 3.56
N PHE A 127 2.27 4.92 2.41
CA PHE A 127 2.34 6.39 2.34
C PHE A 127 1.30 7.08 3.23
N VAL A 128 0.10 6.52 3.34
CA VAL A 128 -0.94 7.08 4.24
C VAL A 128 -0.49 7.16 5.70
N SER A 129 0.33 6.22 6.18
CA SER A 129 0.87 6.21 7.54
C SER A 129 2.01 7.22 7.73
N ILE A 130 2.81 7.46 6.69
CA ILE A 130 3.81 8.55 6.65
C ILE A 130 3.09 9.88 6.88
N VAL A 131 2.07 10.18 6.08
CA VAL A 131 1.29 11.41 6.17
C VAL A 131 0.58 11.53 7.52
N ALA A 132 -0.06 10.47 7.99
CA ALA A 132 -0.79 10.50 9.25
C ALA A 132 0.12 10.80 10.44
N ASN A 133 1.31 10.19 10.49
CA ASN A 133 2.26 10.46 11.55
C ASN A 133 2.87 11.86 11.46
N ASP A 134 3.20 12.31 10.25
CA ASP A 134 3.70 13.68 10.02
C ASP A 134 2.73 14.73 10.55
N LEU A 135 1.44 14.63 10.18
CA LEU A 135 0.38 15.52 10.68
C LEU A 135 0.13 15.40 12.18
N ALA A 136 0.30 14.21 12.77
CA ALA A 136 0.06 13.97 14.18
C ALA A 136 1.18 14.47 15.09
N SER A 137 2.42 14.43 14.61
CA SER A 137 3.63 14.76 15.39
C SER A 137 3.66 16.15 16.02
N PRO A 138 3.08 17.24 15.45
CA PRO A 138 3.17 18.58 16.03
C PRO A 138 2.11 18.89 17.08
N PHE A 139 1.18 17.96 17.36
CA PHE A 139 0.14 18.15 18.38
C PHE A 139 0.63 17.77 19.77
N ASP A 140 0.22 18.54 20.79
CA ASP A 140 0.52 18.27 22.19
C ASP A 140 -0.29 17.05 22.70
N THR A 141 -1.55 16.95 22.28
CA THR A 141 -2.44 15.81 22.58
C THR A 141 -3.32 15.50 21.37
N LEU A 142 -3.51 14.22 21.06
CA LEU A 142 -4.32 13.79 19.91
C LEU A 142 -5.74 13.40 20.33
N GLU A 143 -6.73 14.02 19.70
CA GLU A 143 -8.15 13.65 19.82
C GLU A 143 -8.51 12.60 18.78
N SER A 144 -8.19 12.84 17.51
CA SER A 144 -8.45 11.84 16.47
C SER A 144 -7.45 11.88 15.32
N VAL A 145 -7.19 10.71 14.75
CA VAL A 145 -6.47 10.52 13.49
C VAL A 145 -7.37 9.69 12.57
N ARG A 146 -7.75 10.26 11.44
CA ARG A 146 -8.74 9.71 10.51
C ARG A 146 -8.11 9.59 9.12
N MET A 147 -7.85 8.36 8.67
CA MET A 147 -7.23 8.05 7.38
C MET A 147 -8.26 7.49 6.40
N ARG A 148 -8.48 8.15 5.26
CA ARG A 148 -9.44 7.76 4.20
C ARG A 148 -8.68 7.61 2.91
N VAL A 149 -8.73 6.44 2.30
CA VAL A 149 -8.03 6.17 1.03
C VAL A 149 -8.93 5.43 0.07
N GLY A 150 -8.90 5.76 -1.22
CA GLY A 150 -9.60 5.00 -2.23
C GLY A 150 -8.92 5.05 -3.59
N ALA A 151 -8.79 3.88 -4.22
CA ALA A 151 -8.49 3.73 -5.64
C ALA A 151 -9.81 3.50 -6.38
N LEU A 152 -10.22 4.46 -7.19
CA LEU A 152 -11.56 4.55 -7.76
C LEU A 152 -11.49 4.70 -9.27
N PRO A 153 -12.43 4.14 -10.05
CA PRO A 153 -12.57 4.55 -11.44
C PRO A 153 -12.93 6.03 -11.54
N GLN A 154 -12.40 6.74 -12.54
CA GLN A 154 -12.77 8.13 -12.80
C GLN A 154 -14.19 8.25 -13.36
N TYR A 155 -14.63 7.24 -14.13
CA TYR A 155 -15.91 7.21 -14.83
C TYR A 155 -16.67 5.90 -14.53
N PRO A 156 -17.14 5.67 -13.30
CA PRO A 156 -17.96 4.52 -12.98
C PRO A 156 -19.28 4.56 -13.76
N SER A 157 -19.71 3.42 -14.31
CA SER A 157 -20.94 3.33 -15.10
C SER A 157 -21.78 2.08 -14.78
N ASN A 158 -21.52 1.43 -13.64
CA ASN A 158 -22.22 0.22 -13.19
C ASN A 158 -22.76 0.41 -11.76
N ALA A 159 -23.65 -0.49 -11.31
CA ALA A 159 -24.31 -0.37 -10.01
C ALA A 159 -23.35 -0.39 -8.81
N LEU A 160 -22.21 -1.09 -8.91
CA LEU A 160 -21.17 -1.08 -7.88
C LEU A 160 -20.34 0.21 -7.85
N ASN A 161 -20.49 1.06 -8.88
CA ASN A 161 -19.63 2.21 -9.14
C ASN A 161 -18.14 1.86 -9.03
N TYR A 162 -17.74 0.69 -9.54
CA TYR A 162 -16.40 0.14 -9.34
C TYR A 162 -15.84 -0.54 -10.60
N ASN A 163 -14.52 -0.52 -10.73
CA ASN A 163 -13.76 -1.22 -11.76
C ASN A 163 -12.59 -1.94 -11.10
N LEU A 164 -12.11 -3.02 -11.71
CA LEU A 164 -10.95 -3.76 -11.21
C LEU A 164 -9.65 -2.99 -11.51
N THR A 165 -9.19 -2.21 -10.53
CA THR A 165 -7.97 -1.40 -10.62
C THR A 165 -6.75 -2.10 -10.01
N TRP A 166 -6.95 -2.95 -9.01
CA TRP A 166 -5.90 -3.72 -8.32
C TRP A 166 -6.38 -5.15 -7.98
N SER A 167 -5.66 -5.87 -7.12
CA SER A 167 -5.89 -7.28 -6.80
C SER A 167 -7.32 -7.55 -6.33
N THR A 168 -8.06 -8.40 -7.05
CA THR A 168 -9.42 -8.83 -6.66
C THR A 168 -9.41 -9.55 -5.31
N ASP A 169 -8.41 -10.42 -5.07
CA ASP A 169 -8.25 -11.11 -3.79
C ASP A 169 -8.07 -10.11 -2.64
N GLY A 170 -7.28 -9.06 -2.86
CA GLY A 170 -7.03 -8.03 -1.86
C GLY A 170 -8.29 -7.21 -1.54
N VAL A 171 -9.07 -6.81 -2.57
CA VAL A 171 -10.36 -6.12 -2.38
C VAL A 171 -11.32 -6.98 -1.54
N ILE A 172 -11.41 -8.28 -1.83
CA ILE A 172 -12.29 -9.17 -1.08
C ILE A 172 -11.77 -9.36 0.35
N ASN A 173 -10.46 -9.45 0.54
CA ASN A 173 -9.84 -9.60 1.85
C ASN A 173 -10.12 -8.39 2.75
N GLU A 174 -9.94 -7.16 2.25
CA GLU A 174 -10.16 -5.94 3.04
C GLU A 174 -11.62 -5.78 3.53
N TYR A 175 -12.58 -6.38 2.82
CA TYR A 175 -14.00 -6.36 3.19
C TYR A 175 -14.42 -7.49 4.13
N CYS A 176 -13.60 -8.52 4.30
CA CYS A 176 -13.97 -9.72 5.07
C CYS A 176 -13.30 -9.81 6.44
N GLU A 177 -12.11 -9.23 6.60
CA GLU A 177 -11.31 -9.35 7.81
C GLU A 177 -11.63 -8.25 8.85
N PRO A 178 -11.45 -8.52 10.16
CA PRO A 178 -11.55 -7.50 11.20
C PRO A 178 -10.61 -6.31 10.97
N CYS A 179 -11.06 -5.12 11.36
CA CYS A 179 -10.30 -3.87 11.18
C CYS A 179 -9.74 -3.41 12.52
N GLU A 180 -8.44 -3.11 12.59
CA GLU A 180 -7.86 -2.49 13.79
C GLU A 180 -8.31 -1.02 13.88
N ALA A 181 -8.61 -0.55 15.09
CA ALA A 181 -8.97 0.83 15.38
C ALA A 181 -8.58 1.19 16.83
N ILE A 182 -8.42 2.49 17.12
CA ILE A 182 -8.41 2.99 18.50
C ILE A 182 -9.73 3.69 18.76
N VAL A 183 -10.45 3.27 19.79
CA VAL A 183 -11.72 3.86 20.22
C VAL A 183 -11.65 4.18 21.70
N GLU A 184 -11.84 5.46 22.04
CA GLU A 184 -11.69 5.99 23.40
C GLU A 184 -10.33 5.61 24.05
N GLY A 185 -9.25 5.62 23.25
CA GLY A 185 -7.88 5.32 23.68
C GLY A 185 -7.50 3.84 23.68
N GLU A 186 -8.47 2.94 23.48
CA GLU A 186 -8.24 1.50 23.48
C GLU A 186 -8.12 0.93 22.07
N LEU A 187 -7.08 0.10 21.85
CA LEU A 187 -6.89 -0.63 20.60
C LEU A 187 -7.88 -1.80 20.55
N ILE A 188 -8.79 -1.78 19.59
CA ILE A 188 -9.84 -2.78 19.41
C ILE A 188 -9.93 -3.25 17.95
N GLU A 189 -10.63 -4.35 17.72
CA GLU A 189 -11.08 -4.77 16.40
C GLU A 189 -12.53 -4.32 16.17
N VAL A 190 -12.79 -3.70 15.02
CA VAL A 190 -14.13 -3.29 14.58
C VAL A 190 -14.54 -4.04 13.31
N PRO A 191 -15.86 -4.24 13.07
CA PRO A 191 -16.30 -4.98 11.90
C PRO A 191 -16.00 -4.24 10.59
N PRO A 192 -15.64 -4.96 9.50
CA PRO A 192 -15.52 -4.38 8.18
C PRO A 192 -16.90 -3.95 7.65
N LEU A 193 -16.90 -3.02 6.68
CA LEU A 193 -18.10 -2.43 6.05
C LEU A 193 -19.00 -1.64 7.01
N GLU A 194 -18.66 -1.52 8.29
CA GLU A 194 -19.40 -0.74 9.27
C GLU A 194 -18.89 0.71 9.38
N GLU A 195 -19.65 1.50 10.16
CA GLU A 195 -19.40 2.91 10.42
C GLU A 195 -19.30 3.76 9.15
N ARG A 196 -20.15 3.43 8.18
CA ARG A 196 -20.26 4.16 6.91
C ARG A 196 -20.53 5.64 7.17
N GLU A 197 -19.65 6.49 6.64
CA GLU A 197 -19.81 7.94 6.63
C GLU A 197 -19.88 8.46 5.19
N GLU A 198 -20.42 9.66 5.02
CA GLU A 198 -20.37 10.39 3.76
C GLU A 198 -19.59 11.69 3.94
N PHE A 199 -18.85 12.06 2.91
CA PHE A 199 -18.15 13.33 2.87
C PHE A 199 -18.06 13.83 1.42
N SER A 200 -17.84 15.13 1.26
CA SER A 200 -17.60 15.74 -0.04
C SER A 200 -16.16 16.21 -0.15
N LEU A 201 -15.53 15.95 -1.30
CA LEU A 201 -14.21 16.44 -1.64
C LEU A 201 -14.23 17.01 -3.05
N ASP A 202 -14.04 18.33 -3.16
CA ASP A 202 -14.15 19.12 -4.39
C ASP A 202 -15.51 18.96 -5.09
N GLY A 203 -16.60 18.98 -4.30
CA GLY A 203 -17.97 18.87 -4.81
C GLY A 203 -18.40 17.47 -5.23
N VAL A 204 -17.53 16.47 -5.13
CA VAL A 204 -17.86 15.06 -5.36
C VAL A 204 -18.19 14.41 -4.02
N THR A 205 -19.34 13.74 -3.94
CA THR A 205 -19.76 12.98 -2.76
C THR A 205 -19.15 11.58 -2.80
N TYR A 206 -18.59 11.17 -1.67
CA TYR A 206 -18.05 9.84 -1.44
C TYR A 206 -18.67 9.23 -0.18
N GLU A 207 -18.60 7.90 -0.10
CA GLU A 207 -18.78 7.17 1.15
C GLU A 207 -17.45 6.57 1.62
N ALA A 208 -17.29 6.40 2.92
CA ALA A 208 -16.15 5.69 3.51
C ALA A 208 -16.61 4.78 4.63
N PHE A 209 -16.01 3.60 4.74
CA PHE A 209 -16.36 2.57 5.74
C PHE A 209 -15.13 1.75 6.14
N ASN A 210 -15.24 1.04 7.25
CA ASN A 210 -14.11 0.28 7.82
C ASN A 210 -13.67 -0.84 6.89
N THR A 211 -12.36 -0.95 6.70
CA THR A 211 -11.67 -1.99 5.92
C THR A 211 -10.36 -2.36 6.60
N SER A 212 -9.95 -3.61 6.47
CA SER A 212 -8.80 -4.14 7.20
C SER A 212 -7.46 -3.71 6.57
N GLY A 213 -6.38 -3.84 7.34
CA GLY A 213 -5.00 -3.69 6.85
C GLY A 213 -4.47 -2.27 6.66
N GLY A 214 -5.34 -1.28 6.40
CA GLY A 214 -4.89 0.07 6.00
C GLY A 214 -4.17 0.91 7.07
N LEU A 215 -4.34 0.61 8.37
CA LEU A 215 -3.57 1.28 9.44
C LEU A 215 -2.11 0.81 9.52
N GLY A 216 -1.84 -0.43 9.09
CA GLY A 216 -0.55 -1.07 9.30
C GLY A 216 -0.07 -1.00 10.75
N THR A 217 1.20 -0.63 10.95
CA THR A 217 1.79 -0.53 12.30
C THR A 217 1.38 0.72 13.09
N LEU A 218 0.70 1.68 12.47
CA LEU A 218 0.38 2.96 13.10
C LEU A 218 -0.54 2.79 14.32
N ALA A 219 -1.43 1.78 14.30
CA ALA A 219 -2.30 1.46 15.43
C ALA A 219 -1.51 1.12 16.70
N GLU A 220 -0.43 0.35 16.56
CA GLU A 220 0.49 0.06 17.68
C GLU A 220 1.29 1.31 18.08
N THR A 221 1.77 2.10 17.11
CA THR A 221 2.56 3.31 17.39
C THR A 221 1.78 4.38 18.16
N LEU A 222 0.48 4.53 17.87
CA LEU A 222 -0.40 5.55 18.48
C LEU A 222 -1.23 5.01 19.65
N LYS A 223 -1.11 3.73 20.00
CA LYS A 223 -1.79 3.15 21.17
C LYS A 223 -1.45 3.96 22.44
N GLY A 224 -2.48 4.39 23.15
CA GLY A 224 -2.35 5.22 24.36
C GLY A 224 -1.95 6.69 24.12
N LYS A 225 -1.84 7.13 22.86
CA LYS A 225 -1.49 8.52 22.49
C LYS A 225 -2.64 9.29 21.84
N VAL A 226 -3.63 8.58 21.31
CA VAL A 226 -4.79 9.16 20.61
C VAL A 226 -6.08 8.56 21.14
N ARG A 227 -7.16 9.36 21.20
CA ARG A 227 -8.48 8.88 21.61
C ARG A 227 -9.20 8.11 20.50
N THR A 228 -9.11 8.56 19.24
CA THR A 228 -9.69 7.88 18.08
C THR A 228 -8.69 7.69 16.95
N LEU A 229 -8.49 6.46 16.46
CA LEU A 229 -7.76 6.17 15.22
C LEU A 229 -8.56 5.22 14.36
N ASN A 230 -8.83 5.57 13.11
CA ASN A 230 -9.45 4.64 12.16
C ASN A 230 -8.99 4.86 10.71
N TYR A 231 -8.97 3.74 9.98
CA TYR A 231 -8.80 3.69 8.54
C TYR A 231 -10.12 3.32 7.87
N ARG A 232 -10.44 4.00 6.77
CA ARG A 232 -11.64 3.69 5.98
C ARG A 232 -11.35 3.78 4.50
N THR A 233 -11.87 2.81 3.75
CA THR A 233 -11.80 2.82 2.30
C THR A 233 -12.86 3.76 1.72
N ILE A 234 -12.46 4.63 0.81
CA ILE A 234 -13.36 5.53 0.06
C ILE A 234 -13.97 4.76 -1.11
N ARG A 235 -15.28 4.91 -1.33
CA ARG A 235 -16.04 4.45 -2.49
C ARG A 235 -17.05 5.51 -2.93
N TYR A 236 -17.65 5.30 -4.11
CA TYR A 236 -18.82 6.07 -4.51
C TYR A 236 -20.07 5.58 -3.77
N PRO A 237 -21.04 6.46 -3.46
CA PRO A 237 -22.23 6.11 -2.71
C PRO A 237 -22.96 4.87 -3.24
N GLY A 238 -23.37 3.99 -2.32
CA GLY A 238 -24.13 2.77 -2.60
C GLY A 238 -23.30 1.50 -2.70
N HIS A 239 -21.98 1.61 -2.86
CA HIS A 239 -21.08 0.46 -2.95
C HIS A 239 -21.12 -0.42 -1.69
N ALA A 240 -21.01 0.18 -0.50
CA ALA A 240 -20.99 -0.51 0.78
C ALA A 240 -22.26 -1.35 1.00
N ALA A 241 -23.42 -0.82 0.64
CA ALA A 241 -24.69 -1.51 0.79
C ALA A 241 -24.75 -2.77 -0.09
N ILE A 242 -24.31 -2.67 -1.34
CA ILE A 242 -24.25 -3.82 -2.26
C ILE A 242 -23.24 -4.85 -1.74
N MET A 243 -22.06 -4.41 -1.30
CA MET A 243 -21.05 -5.32 -0.75
C MET A 243 -21.55 -6.05 0.49
N LYS A 244 -22.28 -5.38 1.39
CA LYS A 244 -22.91 -6.04 2.54
C LYS A 244 -23.92 -7.11 2.11
N ALA A 245 -24.78 -6.81 1.13
CA ALA A 245 -25.73 -7.79 0.61
C ALA A 245 -25.03 -9.01 0.03
N LEU A 246 -23.98 -8.81 -0.79
CA LEU A 246 -23.20 -9.90 -1.37
C LEU A 246 -22.50 -10.74 -0.31
N LEU A 247 -21.82 -10.10 0.64
CA LEU A 247 -20.95 -10.78 1.59
C LEU A 247 -21.71 -11.42 2.75
N ASN A 248 -22.72 -10.73 3.28
CA ASN A 248 -23.46 -11.17 4.47
C ASN A 248 -24.73 -11.92 4.10
N ASP A 249 -25.60 -11.32 3.29
CA ASP A 249 -26.93 -11.90 3.02
C ASP A 249 -26.85 -13.10 2.07
N LEU A 250 -25.98 -13.02 1.05
CA LEU A 250 -25.71 -14.13 0.14
C LEU A 250 -24.56 -15.04 0.62
N GLY A 251 -23.91 -14.70 1.73
CA GLY A 251 -22.86 -15.51 2.35
C GLY A 251 -21.57 -15.64 1.53
N LEU A 252 -21.33 -14.77 0.53
CA LEU A 252 -20.16 -14.89 -0.36
C LEU A 252 -18.83 -14.66 0.36
N ARG A 253 -18.83 -14.09 1.57
CA ARG A 253 -17.62 -14.01 2.41
C ARG A 253 -17.00 -15.37 2.74
N HIS A 254 -17.79 -16.44 2.69
CA HIS A 254 -17.36 -17.82 2.90
C HIS A 254 -17.02 -18.55 1.58
N ARG A 255 -17.24 -17.90 0.44
CA ARG A 255 -17.01 -18.41 -0.92
C ARG A 255 -16.28 -17.35 -1.74
N ARG A 256 -15.12 -16.92 -1.23
CA ARG A 256 -14.34 -15.80 -1.81
C ARG A 256 -13.87 -16.10 -3.23
N ASP A 257 -13.58 -17.36 -3.54
CA ASP A 257 -13.28 -17.86 -4.88
C ASP A 257 -14.41 -17.57 -5.87
N VAL A 258 -15.66 -17.80 -5.47
CA VAL A 258 -16.84 -17.53 -6.31
C VAL A 258 -17.07 -16.03 -6.47
N LEU A 259 -16.93 -15.25 -5.40
CA LEU A 259 -17.05 -13.80 -5.49
C LEU A 259 -15.98 -13.20 -6.42
N LYS A 260 -14.75 -13.72 -6.32
CA LYS A 260 -13.65 -13.35 -7.22
C LYS A 260 -13.99 -13.66 -8.66
N ASP A 261 -14.44 -14.88 -8.96
CA ASP A 261 -14.81 -15.29 -10.32
C ASP A 261 -15.91 -14.39 -10.90
N ILE A 262 -16.94 -14.07 -10.10
CA ILE A 262 -17.99 -13.11 -10.47
C ILE A 262 -17.38 -11.74 -10.80
N PHE A 263 -16.49 -11.21 -9.94
CA PHE A 263 -15.89 -9.90 -10.14
C PHE A 263 -15.00 -9.86 -11.38
N GLU A 264 -14.12 -10.84 -11.55
CA GLU A 264 -13.19 -10.93 -12.69
C GLU A 264 -13.91 -11.17 -14.02
N SER A 265 -15.07 -11.82 -13.99
CA SER A 265 -15.90 -12.05 -15.17
C SER A 265 -16.84 -10.88 -15.51
N ALA A 266 -17.32 -10.13 -14.51
CA ALA A 266 -18.37 -9.13 -14.69
C ALA A 266 -17.89 -7.67 -14.63
N LEU A 267 -16.78 -7.37 -13.95
CA LEU A 267 -16.31 -6.00 -13.74
C LEU A 267 -15.13 -5.67 -14.66
N PRO A 268 -15.26 -4.65 -15.52
CA PRO A 268 -14.16 -4.27 -16.39
C PRO A 268 -13.00 -3.67 -15.59
N ALA A 269 -11.77 -3.96 -16.01
CA ALA A 269 -10.60 -3.22 -15.58
C ALA A 269 -10.53 -1.85 -16.28
N THR A 270 -9.86 -0.88 -15.65
CA THR A 270 -9.61 0.43 -16.25
C THR A 270 -8.24 0.97 -15.82
N LEU A 271 -7.60 1.73 -16.71
CA LEU A 271 -6.44 2.56 -16.37
C LEU A 271 -6.86 4.00 -16.03
N GLN A 272 -8.13 4.37 -16.25
CA GLN A 272 -8.68 5.69 -15.91
C GLN A 272 -9.22 5.66 -14.48
N ASP A 273 -8.30 5.62 -13.53
CA ASP A 273 -8.56 5.65 -12.11
C ASP A 273 -8.03 6.93 -11.45
N VAL A 274 -8.50 7.16 -10.24
CA VAL A 274 -8.06 8.21 -9.33
C VAL A 274 -7.81 7.59 -7.96
N VAL A 275 -6.67 7.94 -7.38
CA VAL A 275 -6.36 7.66 -5.98
C VAL A 275 -6.65 8.91 -5.17
N ILE A 276 -7.45 8.76 -4.11
CA ILE A 276 -7.76 9.80 -3.15
C ILE A 276 -7.11 9.43 -1.82
N ILE A 277 -6.34 10.35 -1.25
CA ILE A 277 -5.76 10.23 0.10
C ILE A 277 -6.27 11.40 0.91
N PHE A 278 -7.02 11.12 1.97
CA PHE A 278 -7.63 12.12 2.82
C PHE A 278 -7.37 11.78 4.28
N VAL A 279 -6.45 12.49 4.91
CA VAL A 279 -6.05 12.28 6.30
C VAL A 279 -6.41 13.51 7.10
N THR A 280 -7.11 13.33 8.22
CA THR A 280 -7.47 14.40 9.13
C THR A 280 -7.00 14.07 10.54
N VAL A 281 -6.28 15.00 11.15
CA VAL A 281 -5.82 14.91 12.54
C VAL A 281 -6.42 16.05 13.32
N SER A 282 -7.00 15.75 14.48
CA SER A 282 -7.46 16.76 15.44
C SER A 282 -6.87 16.52 16.81
N GLY A 283 -6.64 17.60 17.55
CA GLY A 283 -5.96 17.56 18.83
C GLY A 283 -5.72 18.95 19.40
N ARG A 284 -5.03 19.02 20.53
CA ARG A 284 -4.57 20.29 21.09
C ARG A 284 -3.15 20.60 20.63
N LYS A 285 -2.93 21.84 20.20
CA LYS A 285 -1.61 22.38 19.83
C LYS A 285 -1.53 23.81 20.31
N ASN A 286 -0.51 24.13 21.11
CA ASN A 286 -0.34 25.44 21.75
C ASN A 286 -1.59 25.89 22.54
N GLY A 287 -2.20 24.95 23.28
CA GLY A 287 -3.37 25.21 24.12
C GLY A 287 -4.71 25.39 23.38
N ARG A 288 -4.75 25.22 22.05
CA ARG A 288 -5.97 25.33 21.24
C ARG A 288 -6.34 23.99 20.62
N LEU A 289 -7.64 23.70 20.55
CA LEU A 289 -8.15 22.57 19.77
C LEU A 289 -8.10 22.93 18.29
N LEU A 290 -7.32 22.19 17.51
CA LEU A 290 -7.11 22.40 16.08
C LEU A 290 -7.38 21.12 15.29
N GLN A 291 -7.57 21.28 13.99
CA GLN A 291 -7.63 20.20 13.02
C GLN A 291 -6.70 20.55 11.86
N GLU A 292 -5.88 19.58 11.43
CA GLU A 292 -5.08 19.65 10.22
C GLU A 292 -5.51 18.53 9.27
N THR A 293 -5.56 18.82 7.97
CA THR A 293 -6.04 17.91 6.94
C THR A 293 -5.06 17.87 5.77
N TYR A 294 -4.72 16.67 5.32
CA TYR A 294 -4.05 16.40 4.05
C TYR A 294 -5.06 15.78 3.08
N ALA A 295 -5.20 16.36 1.90
CA ALA A 295 -6.09 15.88 0.86
C ALA A 295 -5.36 15.87 -0.49
N ASN A 296 -5.18 14.70 -1.10
CA ASN A 296 -4.51 14.56 -2.39
C ASN A 296 -5.33 13.69 -3.35
N LYS A 297 -5.40 14.10 -4.62
CA LYS A 297 -5.98 13.34 -5.73
C LYS A 297 -4.91 13.09 -6.78
N ILE A 298 -4.60 11.83 -7.01
CA ILE A 298 -3.59 11.41 -7.99
C ILE A 298 -4.32 10.66 -9.09
N TYR A 299 -4.13 11.09 -10.33
CA TYR A 299 -4.75 10.50 -11.50
C TYR A 299 -3.75 9.63 -12.26
N ALA A 300 -4.29 8.73 -13.07
CA ALA A 300 -3.51 8.06 -14.11
C ALA A 300 -2.76 9.10 -14.97
N LYS A 301 -1.49 8.80 -15.25
CA LYS A 301 -0.65 9.66 -16.10
C LYS A 301 0.37 8.82 -16.86
N ARG A 302 1.03 9.46 -17.80
CA ARG A 302 2.16 8.85 -18.51
C ARG A 302 3.39 8.84 -17.60
N VAL A 303 4.01 7.67 -17.47
CA VAL A 303 5.31 7.45 -16.80
C VAL A 303 6.23 6.81 -17.83
N GLY A 304 7.30 7.52 -18.22
CA GLY A 304 8.05 7.17 -19.42
C GLY A 304 7.16 7.28 -20.67
N ASP A 305 7.08 6.20 -21.45
CA ASP A 305 6.27 6.16 -22.68
C ASP A 305 4.88 5.53 -22.48
N LYS A 306 4.58 5.02 -21.27
CA LYS A 306 3.37 4.25 -21.02
C LYS A 306 2.41 4.97 -20.09
N VAL A 307 1.12 4.77 -20.31
CA VAL A 307 0.10 5.18 -19.34
C VAL A 307 0.14 4.20 -18.18
N ARG A 308 0.17 4.73 -16.97
CA ARG A 308 0.05 3.98 -15.72
C ARG A 308 -1.15 4.53 -14.97
N SER A 309 -1.94 3.62 -14.41
CA SER A 309 -3.07 3.98 -13.55
C SER A 309 -2.57 4.68 -12.27
N ALA A 310 -3.40 5.47 -11.63
CA ALA A 310 -3.13 6.11 -10.35
C ALA A 310 -2.71 5.09 -9.27
N ILE A 311 -3.39 3.93 -9.17
CA ILE A 311 -3.00 2.91 -8.18
C ILE A 311 -1.66 2.25 -8.51
N GLN A 312 -1.32 2.09 -9.80
CA GLN A 312 0.00 1.63 -10.22
C GLN A 312 1.09 2.64 -9.82
N ILE A 313 0.87 3.91 -10.15
CA ILE A 313 1.82 4.98 -9.87
C ILE A 313 2.08 5.10 -8.37
N THR A 314 1.02 5.25 -7.58
CA THR A 314 1.13 5.48 -6.14
C THR A 314 1.82 4.30 -5.45
N THR A 315 1.27 3.09 -5.60
CA THR A 315 1.81 1.89 -4.94
C THR A 315 3.25 1.58 -5.36
N ALA A 316 3.56 1.63 -6.67
CA ALA A 316 4.92 1.32 -7.14
C ALA A 316 5.93 2.41 -6.76
N SER A 317 5.55 3.69 -6.86
CA SER A 317 6.44 4.79 -6.50
C SER A 317 6.75 4.84 -5.01
N ALA A 318 5.80 4.47 -4.14
CA ALA A 318 6.04 4.42 -2.70
C ALA A 318 7.13 3.40 -2.33
N ILE A 319 7.00 2.16 -2.79
CA ILE A 319 8.00 1.13 -2.48
C ILE A 319 9.34 1.41 -3.16
N CYS A 320 9.35 2.01 -4.35
CA CYS A 320 10.58 2.46 -5.00
C CYS A 320 11.25 3.59 -4.19
N ALA A 321 10.48 4.55 -3.65
CA ALA A 321 11.03 5.62 -2.81
C ALA A 321 11.67 5.06 -1.54
N VAL A 322 10.98 4.14 -0.86
CA VAL A 322 11.50 3.50 0.36
C VAL A 322 12.75 2.67 0.06
N LEU A 323 12.78 1.93 -1.05
CA LEU A 323 13.98 1.22 -1.49
C LEU A 323 15.14 2.19 -1.77
N ASP A 324 14.86 3.31 -2.42
CA ASP A 324 15.87 4.31 -2.79
C ASP A 324 16.47 4.98 -1.54
N MET A 325 15.63 5.33 -0.57
CA MET A 325 16.06 5.85 0.74
C MET A 325 16.82 4.80 1.57
N LEU A 326 16.55 3.51 1.38
CA LEU A 326 17.37 2.44 1.96
C LEU A 326 18.71 2.29 1.24
N ALA A 327 18.71 2.41 -0.09
CA ALA A 327 19.90 2.23 -0.93
C ALA A 327 20.93 3.36 -0.75
N ASP A 328 20.47 4.60 -0.53
CA ASP A 328 21.29 5.78 -0.30
C ASP A 328 21.71 5.97 1.18
N GLY A 329 21.14 5.20 2.10
CA GLY A 329 21.46 5.21 3.53
C GLY A 329 20.65 6.21 4.37
N THR A 330 19.62 6.83 3.80
CA THR A 330 18.66 7.66 4.54
C THR A 330 17.86 6.85 5.56
N LEU A 331 17.56 5.58 5.25
CA LEU A 331 16.92 4.64 6.18
C LEU A 331 17.92 3.68 6.81
N PRO A 332 17.66 3.20 8.05
CA PRO A 332 18.47 2.16 8.69
C PRO A 332 18.63 0.91 7.82
N ALA A 333 19.81 0.30 7.81
CA ALA A 333 20.07 -0.92 7.04
C ALA A 333 19.70 -2.23 7.78
N LYS A 334 19.16 -2.15 9.01
CA LYS A 334 18.87 -3.32 9.84
C LYS A 334 17.62 -3.12 10.70
N GLY A 335 16.90 -4.20 10.93
CA GLY A 335 15.77 -4.26 11.86
C GLY A 335 14.44 -3.96 11.18
N PHE A 336 13.41 -3.78 12.00
CA PHE A 336 12.06 -3.48 11.55
C PHE A 336 11.87 -1.97 11.38
N ILE A 337 11.52 -1.52 10.18
CA ILE A 337 11.32 -0.09 9.88
C ILE A 337 9.84 0.12 9.61
N LYS A 338 9.23 1.04 10.38
CA LYS A 338 7.82 1.38 10.21
C LYS A 338 7.69 2.50 9.19
N GLN A 339 6.56 2.54 8.50
CA GLN A 339 6.29 3.60 7.53
C GLN A 339 6.22 4.96 8.23
N GLU A 340 5.61 5.01 9.40
CA GLU A 340 5.57 6.22 10.23
C GLU A 340 6.94 6.69 10.75
N ASP A 341 8.02 5.91 10.62
CA ASP A 341 9.38 6.36 10.96
C ASP A 341 10.02 7.18 9.81
N ILE A 342 9.42 7.17 8.63
CA ILE A 342 9.91 7.90 7.45
C ILE A 342 9.39 9.34 7.50
N ALA A 343 10.28 10.32 7.43
CA ALA A 343 9.88 11.73 7.37
C ALA A 343 9.20 12.05 6.03
N LEU A 344 8.05 12.72 6.07
CA LEU A 344 7.26 13.04 4.87
C LEU A 344 8.06 13.88 3.86
N ASP A 345 8.77 14.92 4.31
CA ASP A 345 9.57 15.77 3.44
C ASP A 345 10.69 14.99 2.73
N ALA A 346 11.37 14.09 3.44
CA ALA A 346 12.41 13.24 2.86
C ALA A 346 11.83 12.28 1.81
N PHE A 347 10.67 11.69 2.09
CA PHE A 347 9.95 10.85 1.14
C PHE A 347 9.55 11.64 -0.10
N LEU A 348 8.94 12.83 0.05
CA LEU A 348 8.49 13.66 -1.08
C LEU A 348 9.65 14.24 -1.90
N ALA A 349 10.81 14.48 -1.27
CA ALA A 349 12.02 14.91 -1.96
C ALA A 349 12.62 13.79 -2.84
N ASN A 350 12.42 12.53 -2.47
CA ASN A 350 12.87 11.37 -3.26
C ASN A 350 12.24 11.38 -4.66
N ARG A 351 13.04 11.00 -5.67
CA ARG A 351 12.62 10.99 -7.09
C ARG A 351 11.33 10.22 -7.34
N PHE A 352 11.09 9.12 -6.63
CA PHE A 352 9.86 8.34 -6.77
C PHE A 352 8.73 8.95 -5.92
N GLY A 353 9.03 9.45 -4.71
CA GLY A 353 8.04 10.08 -3.83
C GLY A 353 7.41 11.36 -4.40
N ARG A 354 8.07 12.03 -5.36
CA ARG A 354 7.49 13.13 -6.16
C ARG A 354 6.18 12.77 -6.87
N ALA A 355 5.88 11.48 -7.06
CA ALA A 355 4.58 11.04 -7.55
C ALA A 355 3.40 11.48 -6.64
N TYR A 356 3.68 11.71 -5.35
CA TYR A 356 2.73 12.19 -4.35
C TYR A 356 2.81 13.70 -4.10
N ALA A 357 3.82 14.39 -4.61
CA ALA A 357 4.02 15.81 -4.34
C ALA A 357 2.87 16.64 -4.93
N GLN A 358 2.23 17.44 -4.07
CA GLN A 358 1.24 18.42 -4.48
C GLN A 358 1.93 19.68 -5.00
N HIS A 359 1.36 20.31 -6.03
CA HIS A 359 1.88 21.57 -6.58
C HIS A 359 2.04 22.68 -5.51
N GLU A 360 1.20 22.69 -4.47
CA GLU A 360 1.27 23.67 -3.37
C GLU A 360 2.35 23.35 -2.31
N MET A 361 2.73 22.08 -2.12
CA MET A 361 3.79 21.69 -1.17
C MET A 361 5.20 21.96 -1.70
N VAL A 362 5.41 21.88 -3.02
CA VAL A 362 6.69 22.24 -3.66
C VAL A 362 7.06 23.70 -3.39
N SER A 363 6.07 24.59 -3.25
CA SER A 363 6.27 26.00 -2.92
C SER A 363 6.71 26.26 -1.47
N ARG A 364 6.45 25.34 -0.52
CA ARG A 364 6.96 25.45 0.87
C ARG A 364 8.41 24.99 1.01
N LEU A 365 8.88 24.10 0.14
CA LEU A 365 10.27 23.62 0.12
C LEU A 365 11.22 24.54 -0.67
N ALA A 366 10.67 25.48 -1.44
CA ALA A 366 11.41 26.49 -2.19
C ALA A 366 11.49 27.85 -1.46
N GLY A 367 11.02 27.93 -0.20
CA GLY A 367 10.94 29.15 0.61
C GLY A 367 11.99 29.22 1.70
#